data_AF-A0A7Y5II63-F1
#
_entry.id   AF-A0A7Y5II63-F1
#
_cell.length_a   1.000
_cell.length_b   1.000
_cell.length_c   1.000
_cell.angle_alpha   90.00
_cell.angle_beta   90.00
_cell.angle_gamma   90.00
#
_symmetry.space_group_name_H-M   'P 1'
#
loop_
_entity.id
_entity.type
_entity.pdbx_description
1 polymer ?
#
loop_
_entity_poly.entity_id
_entity_poly.type
_entity_poly.pdbx_seq_one_letter_code
_entity_poly.pdbx_strand_id
1 'polypeptide(L)'
;MTSLFSLFDRQKLSRKFFVIFTLIGGTATIIAVIVGYSVYHIIAFNGKTDLAMKRAQTIDDVRFELTMVWQYLTDASLTQDRAVIDQEAFPAKQRAEQHLDRLLAMPDLNTMEREHFTEVRDRLQMMYTVGTSMVSAYGVSKRRGDELMEAFDVKADSALTEMEQTVELMNAELTQVLDHRDRLLYQVAAVTTGAGLMLVLLTLFLSRWLTRYITTPINKMSVVSTHLAEGDFAYRITDIREKDELGQASHEFNDMADQLEALMKEIITSIEYAGQGKYYRKPMSSGLRGMLGKAAQQVERSLKEQELRLQHSEEDKRYLAEKTHELLTAMERFANGDLTVTVHAERDDEIGKLFNGFNRSVSNLNARLLEVNAASEEATEAGSTISSSTTQMAAGAEEQSAQTGEVASAMEEMSRSISENAQSANHAVQIAEKARHAAQNGGAIVQKTVDGMEKINDVIHRSADTMHTLGKSSSQIGEIVSVINDIADQTNLLALNAAIEAARAG
;
A
#
# COMPACT_ATOMS: atom_id res chain seq x y z
N MET A 1 -28.19 -0.85 -47.30
CA MET A 1 -28.79 0.50 -47.16
C MET A 1 -30.13 0.50 -46.42
N THR A 2 -30.91 -0.59 -46.40
CA THR A 2 -32.25 -0.64 -45.78
C THR A 2 -32.27 -0.76 -44.24
N SER A 3 -31.18 -1.18 -43.58
CA SER A 3 -31.10 -1.25 -42.10
C SER A 3 -30.63 0.05 -41.42
N LEU A 4 -30.01 0.98 -42.16
CA LEU A 4 -29.67 2.32 -41.63
C LEU A 4 -30.88 3.25 -41.56
N PHE A 5 -31.92 2.99 -42.36
CA PHE A 5 -33.12 3.83 -42.46
C PHE A 5 -34.08 3.68 -41.28
N SER A 6 -34.16 2.50 -40.64
CA SER A 6 -35.14 2.25 -39.56
C SER A 6 -34.74 2.82 -38.20
N LEU A 7 -33.46 3.15 -37.99
CA LEU A 7 -32.97 3.84 -36.79
C LEU A 7 -33.20 5.36 -36.85
N PHE A 8 -33.32 5.93 -38.06
CA PHE A 8 -33.52 7.38 -38.25
C PHE A 8 -34.98 7.84 -38.09
N ASP A 9 -35.96 6.93 -38.02
CA ASP A 9 -37.39 7.30 -38.08
C ASP A 9 -38.04 7.58 -36.72
N ARG A 10 -37.32 7.39 -35.60
CA ARG A 10 -37.86 7.65 -34.25
C ARG A 10 -37.48 9.01 -33.65
N GLN A 11 -36.52 9.73 -34.22
CA GLN A 11 -36.05 11.00 -33.66
C GLN A 11 -36.28 12.17 -34.64
N LYS A 12 -36.66 13.34 -34.14
CA LYS A 12 -36.85 14.56 -34.91
C LYS A 12 -35.51 15.19 -35.31
N LEU A 13 -34.46 15.04 -34.49
CA LEU A 13 -33.10 15.48 -34.81
C LEU A 13 -32.50 14.70 -36.00
N SER A 14 -32.75 13.40 -36.09
CA SER A 14 -32.30 12.56 -37.20
C SER A 14 -33.00 12.95 -38.51
N ARG A 15 -34.28 13.34 -38.46
CA ARG A 15 -35.00 13.95 -39.61
C ARG A 15 -34.38 15.28 -40.05
N LYS A 16 -33.95 16.12 -39.13
CA LYS A 16 -33.26 17.40 -39.44
C LYS A 16 -31.96 17.17 -40.23
N PHE A 17 -31.13 16.22 -39.80
CA PHE A 17 -29.90 15.85 -40.54
C PHE A 17 -30.23 15.21 -41.90
N PHE A 18 -31.25 14.36 -41.98
CA PHE A 18 -31.68 13.76 -43.23
C PHE A 18 -32.11 14.82 -44.26
N VAL A 19 -32.85 15.84 -43.83
CA VAL A 19 -33.25 16.97 -44.70
C VAL A 19 -32.02 17.71 -45.24
N ILE A 20 -31.00 17.95 -44.42
CA ILE A 20 -29.74 18.60 -44.86
C ILE A 20 -29.03 17.76 -45.93
N PHE A 21 -28.81 16.46 -45.67
CA PHE A 21 -28.14 15.59 -46.62
C PHE A 21 -28.91 15.49 -47.94
N THR A 22 -30.24 15.41 -47.88
CA THR A 22 -31.09 15.37 -49.08
C THR A 22 -31.03 16.69 -49.85
N LEU A 23 -31.02 17.84 -49.17
CA LEU A 23 -30.91 19.15 -49.83
C LEU A 23 -29.55 19.35 -50.53
N ILE A 24 -28.45 18.98 -49.86
CA ILE A 24 -27.10 19.09 -50.41
C ILE A 24 -26.94 18.14 -51.60
N GLY A 25 -27.36 16.88 -51.45
CA GLY A 25 -27.31 15.89 -52.52
C GLY A 25 -28.14 16.29 -53.74
N GLY A 26 -29.40 16.70 -53.51
CA GLY A 26 -30.31 17.10 -54.60
C GLY A 26 -29.82 18.33 -55.36
N THR A 27 -29.28 19.34 -54.67
CA THR A 27 -28.75 20.54 -55.32
C THR A 27 -27.49 20.26 -56.13
N ALA A 28 -26.58 19.41 -55.63
CA ALA A 28 -25.40 18.96 -56.38
C ALA A 28 -25.80 18.23 -57.68
N THR A 29 -26.82 17.36 -57.64
CA THR A 29 -27.32 16.66 -58.83
C THR A 29 -27.93 17.63 -59.86
N ILE A 30 -28.74 18.60 -59.42
CA ILE A 30 -29.35 19.59 -60.32
C ILE A 30 -28.28 20.41 -61.03
N ILE A 31 -27.24 20.85 -60.32
CA ILE A 31 -26.14 21.60 -60.92
C ILE A 31 -25.38 20.76 -61.95
N ALA A 32 -25.09 19.49 -61.64
CA ALA A 32 -24.43 18.60 -62.57
C ALA A 32 -25.22 18.41 -63.88
N VAL A 33 -26.56 18.31 -63.79
CA VAL A 33 -27.44 18.21 -64.96
C VAL A 33 -27.44 19.51 -65.78
N ILE A 34 -27.54 20.67 -65.13
CA ILE A 34 -27.52 21.98 -65.80
C ILE A 34 -26.19 22.22 -66.53
N VAL A 35 -25.07 21.92 -65.89
CA VAL A 35 -23.74 22.05 -66.48
C VAL A 35 -23.57 21.07 -67.65
N GLY A 36 -23.97 19.81 -67.47
CA GLY A 36 -23.91 18.80 -68.54
C GLY A 36 -24.73 19.18 -69.77
N TYR A 37 -25.97 19.64 -69.57
CA TYR A 37 -26.84 20.13 -70.65
C TYR A 37 -26.24 21.34 -71.38
N SER A 38 -25.66 22.28 -70.64
CA SER A 38 -25.02 23.48 -71.20
C SER A 38 -23.81 23.13 -72.08
N VAL A 39 -22.94 22.22 -71.61
CA VAL A 39 -21.78 21.75 -72.37
C VAL A 39 -22.21 21.03 -73.64
N TYR A 40 -23.22 20.16 -73.56
CA TYR A 40 -23.76 19.46 -74.73
C TYR A 40 -24.26 20.42 -75.81
N HIS A 41 -25.03 21.44 -75.43
CA HIS A 41 -25.56 22.44 -76.37
C HIS A 41 -24.47 23.28 -77.04
N ILE A 42 -23.42 23.66 -76.30
CA ILE A 42 -22.27 24.41 -76.87
C ILE A 42 -21.54 23.56 -77.91
N ILE A 43 -21.24 22.29 -77.60
CA ILE A 43 -20.53 21.39 -78.51
C ILE A 43 -21.35 21.14 -79.78
N ALA A 44 -22.66 20.89 -79.65
CA ALA A 44 -23.54 20.65 -80.80
C ALA A 44 -23.63 21.86 -81.73
N PHE A 45 -23.67 23.09 -81.18
CA PHE A 45 -23.81 24.30 -81.98
C PHE A 45 -22.50 24.71 -82.68
N ASN A 46 -21.34 24.46 -82.06
CA ASN A 46 -20.03 24.74 -82.66
C ASN A 46 -19.81 24.01 -84.01
N GLY A 47 -20.37 22.81 -84.16
CA GLY A 47 -20.30 22.07 -85.42
C GLY A 47 -21.04 22.77 -86.58
N LYS A 48 -22.20 23.38 -86.30
CA LYS A 48 -22.97 24.13 -87.30
C LYS A 48 -22.29 25.43 -87.71
N THR A 49 -21.68 26.14 -86.75
CA THR A 49 -20.95 27.38 -87.04
C THR A 49 -19.72 27.14 -87.93
N ASP A 50 -18.98 26.05 -87.70
CA ASP A 50 -17.80 25.71 -88.52
C ASP A 50 -18.19 25.40 -89.98
N LEU A 51 -19.30 24.68 -90.16
CA LEU A 51 -19.82 24.32 -91.49
C LEU A 51 -20.32 25.55 -92.26
N ALA A 52 -21.06 26.45 -91.62
CA ALA A 52 -21.51 27.70 -92.23
C ALA A 52 -20.34 28.60 -92.64
N MET A 53 -19.29 28.69 -91.80
CA MET A 53 -18.09 29.47 -92.12
C MET A 53 -17.33 28.90 -93.32
N LYS A 54 -17.19 27.56 -93.40
CA LYS A 54 -16.58 26.88 -94.55
C LYS A 54 -17.37 27.07 -95.85
N ARG A 55 -18.72 27.06 -95.78
CA ARG A 55 -19.59 27.36 -96.94
C ARG A 55 -19.37 28.78 -97.47
N ALA A 56 -19.41 29.78 -96.59
CA ALA A 56 -19.20 31.18 -96.95
C ALA A 56 -17.81 31.42 -97.59
N GLN A 57 -16.76 30.79 -97.05
CA GLN A 57 -15.42 30.86 -97.64
C GLN A 57 -15.36 30.20 -99.02
N THR A 58 -15.97 29.02 -99.18
CA THR A 58 -15.89 28.27 -100.44
C THR A 58 -16.69 28.96 -101.55
N ILE A 59 -17.80 29.64 -101.25
CA ILE A 59 -18.56 30.38 -102.28
C ILE A 59 -17.80 31.63 -102.75
N ASP A 60 -17.06 32.30 -101.86
CA ASP A 60 -16.18 33.41 -102.23
C ASP A 60 -15.08 32.94 -103.20
N ASP A 61 -14.54 31.72 -103.01
CA ASP A 61 -13.60 31.11 -103.96
C ASP A 61 -14.25 30.88 -105.34
N VAL A 62 -15.52 30.43 -105.39
CA VAL A 62 -16.23 30.27 -106.68
C VAL A 62 -16.41 31.63 -107.36
N ARG A 63 -16.78 32.69 -106.61
CA ARG A 63 -16.93 34.04 -107.16
C ARG A 63 -15.62 34.51 -107.81
N PHE A 64 -14.51 34.29 -107.12
CA PHE A 64 -13.19 34.63 -107.64
C PHE A 64 -12.92 33.92 -108.98
N GLU A 65 -13.07 32.59 -109.04
CA GLU A 65 -12.80 31.83 -110.27
C GLU A 65 -13.78 32.17 -111.41
N LEU A 66 -15.06 32.43 -111.11
CA LEU A 66 -16.05 32.85 -112.11
C LEU A 66 -15.67 34.21 -112.73
N THR A 67 -15.20 35.14 -111.90
CA THR A 67 -14.69 36.45 -112.36
C THR A 67 -13.46 36.28 -113.25
N MET A 68 -12.57 35.36 -112.90
CA MET A 68 -11.40 35.03 -113.73
C MET A 68 -11.81 34.43 -115.08
N VAL A 69 -12.80 33.55 -115.13
CA VAL A 69 -13.32 33.02 -116.41
C VAL A 69 -13.85 34.13 -117.30
N TRP A 70 -14.60 35.08 -116.74
CA TRP A 70 -15.08 36.24 -117.49
C TRP A 70 -13.94 37.10 -118.02
N GLN A 71 -12.95 37.41 -117.16
CA GLN A 71 -11.78 38.21 -117.51
C GLN A 71 -10.95 37.53 -118.63
N TYR A 72 -10.63 36.24 -118.49
CA TYR A 72 -9.83 35.50 -119.46
C TYR A 72 -10.50 35.41 -120.83
N LEU A 73 -11.82 35.17 -120.88
CA LEU A 73 -12.55 35.11 -122.16
C LEU A 73 -12.67 36.49 -122.82
N THR A 74 -12.80 37.55 -122.02
CA THR A 74 -12.78 38.93 -122.51
C THR A 74 -11.41 39.28 -123.07
N ASP A 75 -10.33 39.02 -122.34
CA ASP A 75 -8.95 39.27 -122.79
C ASP A 75 -8.59 38.44 -124.02
N ALA A 76 -9.01 37.17 -124.07
CA ALA A 76 -8.84 36.31 -125.26
C ALA A 76 -9.58 36.85 -126.49
N SER A 77 -10.73 37.51 -126.31
CA SER A 77 -11.49 38.11 -127.41
C SER A 77 -10.81 39.36 -127.98
N LEU A 78 -10.20 40.17 -127.10
CA LEU A 78 -9.48 41.39 -127.46
C LEU A 78 -8.14 41.09 -128.13
N THR A 79 -7.42 40.10 -127.61
CA THR A 79 -6.10 39.68 -128.12
C THR A 79 -6.19 38.70 -129.29
N GLN A 80 -7.34 38.06 -129.47
CA GLN A 80 -7.57 36.95 -130.40
C GLN A 80 -6.68 35.72 -130.14
N ASP A 81 -6.06 35.64 -128.95
CA ASP A 81 -5.25 34.49 -128.56
C ASP A 81 -6.14 33.36 -128.05
N ARG A 82 -6.29 32.32 -128.87
CA ARG A 82 -7.06 31.13 -128.51
C ARG A 82 -6.37 30.27 -127.44
N ALA A 83 -5.06 30.42 -127.23
CA ALA A 83 -4.34 29.65 -126.21
C ALA A 83 -4.81 30.00 -124.78
N VAL A 84 -5.30 31.23 -124.57
CA VAL A 84 -5.87 31.70 -123.29
C VAL A 84 -7.09 30.88 -122.89
N ILE A 85 -7.87 30.37 -123.87
CA ILE A 85 -9.02 29.52 -123.58
C ILE A 85 -8.57 28.23 -122.87
N ASP A 86 -7.61 27.52 -123.44
CA ASP A 86 -7.20 26.22 -122.93
C ASP A 86 -6.24 26.32 -121.73
N GLN A 87 -5.42 27.38 -121.66
CA GLN A 87 -4.40 27.54 -120.62
C GLN A 87 -4.91 28.29 -119.37
N GLU A 88 -5.91 29.17 -119.50
CA GLU A 88 -6.37 30.02 -118.39
C GLU A 88 -7.87 29.88 -118.11
N ALA A 89 -8.71 30.13 -119.11
CA ALA A 89 -10.17 30.12 -118.93
C ALA A 89 -10.72 28.73 -118.57
N PHE A 90 -10.24 27.68 -119.23
CA PHE A 90 -10.67 26.31 -118.96
C PHE A 90 -10.25 25.83 -117.56
N PRO A 91 -8.99 25.99 -117.10
CA PRO A 91 -8.62 25.67 -115.73
C PRO A 91 -9.38 26.48 -114.67
N ALA A 92 -9.65 27.77 -114.90
CA ALA A 92 -10.43 28.59 -113.96
C ALA A 92 -11.87 28.09 -113.84
N LYS A 93 -12.51 27.76 -114.97
CA LYS A 93 -13.82 27.12 -114.98
C LYS A 93 -13.80 25.80 -114.20
N GLN A 94 -12.79 24.96 -114.44
CA GLN A 94 -12.70 23.67 -113.75
C GLN A 94 -12.54 23.83 -112.24
N ARG A 95 -11.75 24.82 -111.78
CA ARG A 95 -11.64 25.13 -110.35
C ARG A 95 -12.99 25.62 -109.80
N ALA A 96 -13.67 26.54 -110.48
CA ALA A 96 -15.00 26.99 -110.07
C ALA A 96 -15.99 25.81 -109.92
N GLU A 97 -16.01 24.90 -110.89
CA GLU A 97 -16.82 23.68 -110.83
C GLU A 97 -16.44 22.76 -109.66
N GLN A 98 -15.14 22.59 -109.38
CA GLN A 98 -14.67 21.82 -108.22
C GLN A 98 -15.05 22.47 -106.88
N HIS A 99 -15.02 23.79 -106.77
CA HIS A 99 -15.50 24.52 -105.59
C HIS A 99 -17.02 24.34 -105.43
N LEU A 100 -17.79 24.41 -106.52
CA LEU A 100 -19.23 24.15 -106.52
C LEU A 100 -19.57 22.70 -106.16
N ASP A 101 -18.79 21.72 -106.63
CA ASP A 101 -18.98 20.32 -106.25
C ASP A 101 -18.70 20.09 -104.76
N ARG A 102 -17.69 20.76 -104.21
CA ARG A 102 -17.43 20.74 -102.76
C ARG A 102 -18.58 21.34 -101.97
N LEU A 103 -19.15 22.46 -102.43
CA LEU A 103 -20.32 23.08 -101.82
C LEU A 103 -21.53 22.14 -101.85
N LEU A 104 -21.86 21.56 -103.01
CA LEU A 104 -22.98 20.62 -103.15
C LEU A 104 -22.81 19.33 -102.34
N ALA A 105 -21.56 18.95 -102.02
CA ALA A 105 -21.25 17.80 -101.18
C ALA A 105 -21.26 18.11 -99.68
N MET A 106 -21.38 19.37 -99.25
CA MET A 106 -21.42 19.69 -97.84
C MET A 106 -22.72 19.18 -97.18
N PRO A 107 -22.66 18.70 -95.93
CA PRO A 107 -23.87 18.35 -95.17
C PRO A 107 -24.71 19.61 -94.90
N ASP A 108 -26.00 19.42 -94.56
CA ASP A 108 -26.93 20.49 -94.13
C ASP A 108 -27.23 21.58 -95.18
N LEU A 109 -27.00 21.31 -96.48
CA LEU A 109 -27.48 22.19 -97.56
C LEU A 109 -29.01 22.16 -97.64
N ASN A 110 -29.63 23.34 -97.58
CA ASN A 110 -31.04 23.50 -97.84
C ASN A 110 -31.34 23.46 -99.36
N THR A 111 -32.62 23.29 -99.70
CA THR A 111 -33.06 23.15 -101.09
C THR A 111 -32.73 24.39 -101.95
N MET A 112 -32.79 25.58 -101.34
CA MET A 112 -32.57 26.85 -102.01
C MET A 112 -31.08 27.11 -102.29
N GLU A 113 -30.20 26.80 -101.34
CA GLU A 113 -28.74 26.84 -101.53
C GLU A 113 -28.30 25.92 -102.66
N ARG A 114 -28.85 24.70 -102.70
CA ARG A 114 -28.57 23.73 -103.76
C ARG A 114 -29.00 24.25 -105.13
N GLU A 115 -30.15 24.91 -105.20
CA GLU A 115 -30.68 25.53 -106.42
C GLU A 115 -29.76 26.64 -106.92
N HIS A 116 -29.39 27.60 -106.06
CA HIS A 116 -28.44 28.65 -106.39
C HIS A 116 -27.08 28.12 -106.84
N PHE A 117 -26.50 27.14 -106.14
CA PHE A 117 -25.21 26.55 -106.56
C PHE A 117 -25.30 25.82 -107.91
N THR A 118 -26.45 25.22 -108.23
CA THR A 118 -26.69 24.58 -109.53
C THR A 118 -26.89 25.65 -110.61
N GLU A 119 -27.60 26.73 -110.30
CA GLU A 119 -27.85 27.81 -111.24
C GLU A 119 -26.56 28.60 -111.58
N VAL A 120 -25.71 28.87 -110.59
CA VAL A 120 -24.36 29.43 -110.80
C VAL A 120 -23.56 28.53 -111.74
N ARG A 121 -23.60 27.21 -111.55
CA ARG A 121 -22.90 26.24 -112.41
C ARG A 121 -23.42 26.29 -113.85
N ASP A 122 -24.72 26.27 -114.03
CA ASP A 122 -25.35 26.27 -115.36
C ASP A 122 -25.08 27.59 -116.10
N ARG A 123 -25.14 28.72 -115.39
CA ARG A 123 -24.81 30.05 -115.93
C ARG A 123 -23.33 30.19 -116.25
N LEU A 124 -22.43 29.67 -115.42
CA LEU A 124 -21.01 29.57 -115.71
C LEU A 124 -20.76 28.75 -117.00
N GLN A 125 -21.42 27.61 -117.15
CA GLN A 125 -21.29 26.77 -118.34
C GLN A 125 -21.79 27.48 -119.61
N MET A 126 -22.93 28.18 -119.53
CA MET A 126 -23.47 28.98 -120.63
C MET A 126 -22.53 30.14 -120.98
N MET A 127 -22.06 30.89 -119.99
CA MET A 127 -21.10 31.99 -120.14
C MET A 127 -19.83 31.49 -120.82
N TYR A 128 -19.25 30.38 -120.35
CA TYR A 128 -18.06 29.79 -120.94
C TYR A 128 -18.28 29.34 -122.39
N THR A 129 -19.42 28.72 -122.69
CA THR A 129 -19.73 28.21 -124.05
C THR A 129 -19.90 29.36 -125.05
N VAL A 130 -20.60 30.42 -124.65
CA VAL A 130 -20.77 31.62 -125.49
C VAL A 130 -19.44 32.37 -125.62
N GLY A 131 -18.68 32.52 -124.54
CA GLY A 131 -17.39 33.22 -124.56
C GLY A 131 -16.34 32.52 -125.43
N THR A 132 -16.25 31.18 -125.38
CA THR A 132 -15.36 30.43 -126.28
C THR A 132 -15.77 30.54 -127.76
N SER A 133 -17.09 30.58 -128.03
CA SER A 133 -17.63 30.84 -129.37
C SER A 133 -17.35 32.26 -129.84
N MET A 134 -17.43 33.25 -128.94
CA MET A 134 -17.10 34.66 -129.18
C MET A 134 -15.64 34.82 -129.59
N VAL A 135 -14.70 34.30 -128.79
CA VAL A 135 -13.26 34.33 -129.11
C VAL A 135 -13.00 33.66 -130.46
N SER A 136 -13.67 32.54 -130.74
CA SER A 136 -13.55 31.85 -132.02
C SER A 136 -14.07 32.68 -133.19
N ALA A 137 -15.18 33.40 -133.03
CA ALA A 137 -15.81 34.22 -134.06
C ALA A 137 -15.01 35.49 -134.39
N TYR A 138 -14.37 36.13 -133.40
CA TYR A 138 -13.47 37.27 -133.65
C TYR A 138 -12.31 36.92 -134.58
N GLY A 139 -11.85 35.67 -134.57
CA GLY A 139 -10.84 35.17 -135.51
C GLY A 139 -11.34 34.97 -136.96
N VAL A 140 -12.65 35.04 -137.20
CA VAL A 140 -13.26 34.82 -138.54
C VAL A 140 -13.93 36.08 -139.08
N SER A 141 -14.70 36.80 -138.26
CA SER A 141 -15.41 38.02 -138.65
C SER A 141 -15.68 38.91 -137.44
N LYS A 142 -15.23 40.17 -137.52
CA LYS A 142 -15.46 41.17 -136.47
C LYS A 142 -16.94 41.34 -136.14
N ARG A 143 -17.82 41.43 -137.14
CA ARG A 143 -19.26 41.59 -136.92
C ARG A 143 -19.86 40.43 -136.14
N ARG A 144 -19.42 39.19 -136.43
CA ARG A 144 -19.93 38.00 -135.73
C ARG A 144 -19.35 37.89 -134.32
N GLY A 145 -18.11 38.35 -134.13
CA GLY A 145 -17.51 38.53 -132.81
C GLY A 145 -18.31 39.51 -131.97
N ASP A 146 -18.61 40.71 -132.50
CA ASP A 146 -19.36 41.77 -131.80
C ASP A 146 -20.77 41.29 -131.38
N GLU A 147 -21.49 40.56 -132.25
CA GLU A 147 -22.79 39.94 -131.91
C GLU A 147 -22.67 38.93 -130.76
N LEU A 148 -21.59 38.14 -130.71
CA LEU A 148 -21.36 37.16 -129.65
C LEU A 148 -20.77 37.79 -128.38
N MET A 149 -20.11 38.95 -128.49
CA MET A 149 -19.66 39.74 -127.34
C MET A 149 -20.84 40.30 -126.58
N GLU A 150 -21.82 40.87 -127.29
CA GLU A 150 -23.08 41.30 -126.66
C GLU A 150 -23.81 40.13 -126.00
N ALA A 151 -23.84 38.96 -126.66
CA ALA A 151 -24.42 37.75 -126.07
C ALA A 151 -23.62 37.21 -124.87
N PHE A 152 -22.29 37.34 -124.88
CA PHE A 152 -21.40 36.93 -123.80
C PHE A 152 -21.57 37.85 -122.59
N ASP A 153 -21.60 39.16 -122.79
CA ASP A 153 -21.82 40.15 -121.73
C ASP A 153 -23.14 39.89 -121.01
N VAL A 154 -24.22 39.58 -121.75
CA VAL A 154 -25.50 39.19 -121.15
C VAL A 154 -25.39 37.90 -120.31
N LYS A 155 -24.61 36.91 -120.75
CA LYS A 155 -24.42 35.67 -119.98
C LYS A 155 -23.49 35.85 -118.79
N ALA A 156 -22.48 36.71 -118.92
CA ALA A 156 -21.57 37.05 -117.85
C ALA A 156 -22.25 37.85 -116.75
N ASP A 157 -23.02 38.87 -117.11
CA ASP A 157 -23.85 39.65 -116.18
C ASP A 157 -24.85 38.73 -115.45
N SER A 158 -25.50 37.83 -116.19
CA SER A 158 -26.39 36.82 -115.62
C SER A 158 -25.69 35.88 -114.63
N ALA A 159 -24.45 35.45 -114.91
CA ALA A 159 -23.68 34.55 -114.04
C ALA A 159 -23.10 35.27 -112.81
N LEU A 160 -22.58 36.49 -113.00
CA LEU A 160 -22.04 37.34 -111.93
C LEU A 160 -23.15 37.81 -110.98
N THR A 161 -24.31 38.20 -111.51
CA THR A 161 -25.46 38.59 -110.69
C THR A 161 -25.96 37.41 -109.84
N GLU A 162 -26.06 36.22 -110.42
CA GLU A 162 -26.46 35.02 -109.67
C GLU A 162 -25.44 34.70 -108.57
N MET A 163 -24.15 34.84 -108.87
CA MET A 163 -23.07 34.64 -107.91
C MET A 163 -23.13 35.66 -106.77
N GLU A 164 -23.33 36.95 -107.07
CA GLU A 164 -23.48 37.99 -106.04
C GLU A 164 -24.66 37.70 -105.11
N GLN A 165 -25.82 37.32 -105.68
CA GLN A 165 -26.99 36.92 -104.91
C GLN A 165 -26.69 35.71 -104.02
N THR A 166 -25.99 34.71 -104.55
CA THR A 166 -25.61 33.51 -103.80
C THR A 166 -24.65 33.84 -102.64
N VAL A 167 -23.64 34.69 -102.87
CA VAL A 167 -22.68 35.12 -101.84
C VAL A 167 -23.36 35.95 -100.76
N GLU A 168 -24.24 36.88 -101.13
CA GLU A 168 -25.01 37.68 -100.18
C GLU A 168 -25.87 36.79 -99.29
N LEU A 169 -26.49 35.77 -99.87
CA LEU A 169 -27.28 34.78 -99.14
C LEU A 169 -26.45 33.99 -98.12
N MET A 170 -25.25 33.52 -98.52
CA MET A 170 -24.37 32.73 -97.65
C MET A 170 -23.85 33.58 -96.49
N ASN A 171 -23.50 34.84 -96.75
CA ASN A 171 -23.04 35.78 -95.73
C ASN A 171 -24.16 36.18 -94.77
N ALA A 172 -25.40 36.33 -95.27
CA ALA A 172 -26.57 36.56 -94.42
C ALA A 172 -26.83 35.36 -93.49
N GLU A 173 -26.77 34.13 -94.00
CA GLU A 173 -26.92 32.91 -93.19
C GLU A 173 -25.80 32.79 -92.14
N LEU A 174 -24.54 33.00 -92.52
CA LEU A 174 -23.40 32.97 -91.60
C LEU A 174 -23.58 33.98 -90.45
N THR A 175 -24.01 35.20 -90.78
CA THR A 175 -24.27 36.25 -89.78
C THR A 175 -25.38 35.83 -88.81
N GLN A 176 -26.47 35.23 -89.30
CA GLN A 176 -27.54 34.72 -88.45
C GLN A 176 -27.07 33.59 -87.53
N VAL A 177 -26.24 32.67 -88.04
CA VAL A 177 -25.69 31.55 -87.26
C VAL A 177 -24.75 32.05 -86.16
N LEU A 178 -23.90 33.05 -86.45
CA LEU A 178 -23.01 33.67 -85.46
C LEU A 178 -23.78 34.45 -84.38
N ASP A 179 -24.78 35.24 -84.76
CA ASP A 179 -25.63 35.97 -83.80
C ASP A 179 -26.43 35.01 -82.90
N HIS A 180 -26.92 33.90 -83.47
CA HIS A 180 -27.55 32.85 -82.67
C HIS A 180 -26.57 32.17 -81.71
N ARG A 181 -25.32 31.93 -82.12
CA ARG A 181 -24.26 31.41 -81.23
C ARG A 181 -24.07 32.29 -80.01
N ASP A 182 -23.92 33.58 -80.24
CA ASP A 182 -23.56 34.52 -79.19
C ASP A 182 -24.74 34.66 -78.20
N ARG A 183 -25.98 34.68 -78.69
CA ARG A 183 -27.18 34.59 -77.83
C ARG A 183 -27.21 33.33 -76.97
N LEU A 184 -26.89 32.16 -77.53
CA LEU A 184 -26.83 30.90 -76.78
C LEU A 184 -25.74 30.94 -75.70
N LEU A 185 -24.56 31.48 -76.01
CA LEU A 185 -23.47 31.62 -75.03
C LEU A 185 -23.87 32.53 -73.86
N TYR A 186 -24.54 33.64 -74.12
CA TYR A 186 -25.06 34.52 -73.06
C TYR A 186 -26.12 33.82 -72.19
N GLN A 187 -27.03 33.05 -72.78
CA GLN A 187 -28.02 32.29 -72.01
C GLN A 187 -27.36 31.25 -71.11
N VAL A 188 -26.38 30.50 -71.62
CA VAL A 188 -25.62 29.53 -70.82
C VAL A 188 -24.86 30.20 -69.68
N ALA A 189 -24.20 31.34 -69.93
CA ALA A 189 -23.48 32.10 -68.91
C ALA A 189 -24.42 32.63 -67.81
N ALA A 190 -25.62 33.10 -68.16
CA ALA A 190 -26.62 33.57 -67.21
C ALA A 190 -27.14 32.44 -66.31
N VAL A 191 -27.49 31.29 -66.89
CA VAL A 191 -28.00 30.12 -66.14
C VAL A 191 -26.95 29.57 -65.16
N THR A 192 -25.70 29.46 -65.60
CA THR A 192 -24.59 28.95 -64.75
C THR A 192 -24.24 29.90 -63.62
N THR A 193 -24.21 31.21 -63.87
CA THR A 193 -23.96 32.24 -62.83
C THR A 193 -25.10 32.27 -61.80
N GLY A 194 -26.35 32.19 -62.26
CA GLY A 194 -27.53 32.14 -61.37
C GLY A 194 -27.55 30.90 -60.47
N ALA A 195 -27.18 29.73 -61.00
CA ALA A 195 -27.05 28.51 -60.22
C ALA A 195 -25.96 28.63 -59.12
N GLY A 196 -24.83 29.28 -59.44
CA GLY A 196 -23.76 29.54 -58.47
C GLY A 196 -24.19 30.43 -57.30
N LEU A 197 -24.90 31.53 -57.57
CA LEU A 197 -25.41 32.43 -56.52
C LEU A 197 -26.40 31.74 -55.58
N MET A 198 -27.29 30.89 -56.10
CA MET A 198 -28.21 30.11 -55.27
C MET A 198 -27.48 29.17 -54.30
N LEU A 199 -26.36 28.58 -54.71
CA LEU A 199 -25.58 27.69 -53.85
C LEU A 199 -24.92 28.44 -52.68
N VAL A 200 -24.45 29.67 -52.91
CA VAL A 200 -23.91 30.54 -51.85
C VAL A 200 -25.00 30.94 -50.86
N LEU A 201 -26.20 31.31 -51.34
CA LEU A 201 -27.32 31.63 -50.45
C LEU A 201 -27.77 30.43 -49.62
N LEU A 202 -27.79 29.24 -50.23
CA LEU A 202 -28.18 28.01 -49.55
C LEU A 202 -27.19 27.63 -48.44
N THR A 203 -25.89 27.78 -48.69
CA THR A 203 -24.84 27.49 -47.69
C THR A 203 -24.92 28.45 -46.50
N LEU A 204 -25.14 29.75 -46.73
CA LEU A 204 -25.37 30.73 -45.67
C LEU A 204 -26.63 30.41 -44.85
N PHE A 205 -27.72 30.02 -45.51
CA PHE A 205 -28.95 29.61 -44.85
C PHE A 205 -28.76 28.37 -43.98
N LEU A 206 -28.16 27.30 -44.53
CA LEU A 206 -27.85 26.06 -43.81
C LEU A 206 -26.95 26.32 -42.60
N SER A 207 -25.90 27.13 -42.77
CA SER A 207 -24.99 27.51 -41.68
C SER A 207 -25.75 28.18 -40.53
N ARG A 208 -26.53 29.22 -40.83
CA ARG A 208 -27.29 29.95 -39.81
C ARG A 208 -28.37 29.08 -39.15
N TRP A 209 -28.96 28.16 -39.90
CA TRP A 209 -29.93 27.20 -39.39
C TRP A 209 -29.29 26.18 -38.44
N LEU A 210 -28.16 25.57 -38.82
CA LEU A 210 -27.39 24.63 -37.99
C LEU A 210 -26.95 25.27 -36.66
N THR A 211 -26.42 26.50 -36.71
CA THR A 211 -26.00 27.21 -35.50
C THR A 211 -27.18 27.40 -34.54
N ARG A 212 -28.33 27.87 -35.05
CA ARG A 212 -29.48 28.21 -34.21
C ARG A 212 -30.15 26.99 -33.59
N TYR A 213 -30.25 25.89 -34.32
CA TYR A 213 -31.06 24.74 -33.91
C TYR A 213 -30.27 23.56 -33.34
N ILE A 214 -28.94 23.55 -33.47
CA ILE A 214 -28.08 22.46 -32.97
C ILE A 214 -26.96 23.02 -32.09
N THR A 215 -26.15 23.94 -32.62
CA THR A 215 -24.95 24.41 -31.91
C THR A 215 -25.29 25.20 -30.64
N THR A 216 -26.25 26.12 -30.68
CA THR A 216 -26.60 26.93 -29.51
C THR A 216 -27.15 26.09 -28.34
N PRO A 217 -28.12 25.17 -28.51
CA PRO A 217 -28.57 24.29 -27.43
C PRO A 217 -27.46 23.43 -26.82
N ILE A 218 -26.59 22.83 -27.65
CA ILE A 218 -25.46 22.02 -27.17
C ILE A 218 -24.49 22.87 -26.36
N ASN A 219 -24.19 24.09 -26.80
CA ASN A 219 -23.30 24.97 -26.06
C ASN A 219 -23.88 25.38 -24.70
N LYS A 220 -25.20 25.61 -24.61
CA LYS A 220 -25.87 25.86 -23.32
C LYS A 220 -25.70 24.67 -22.37
N MET A 221 -25.88 23.43 -22.84
CA MET A 221 -25.63 22.23 -22.04
C MET A 221 -24.17 22.12 -21.58
N SER A 222 -23.23 22.44 -22.48
CA SER A 222 -21.80 22.43 -22.15
C SER A 222 -21.47 23.40 -21.01
N VAL A 223 -22.02 24.60 -21.03
CA VAL A 223 -21.81 25.61 -19.97
C VAL A 223 -22.33 25.09 -18.62
N VAL A 224 -23.53 24.50 -18.59
CA VAL A 224 -24.05 23.90 -17.34
C VAL A 224 -23.16 22.76 -16.84
N SER A 225 -22.67 21.92 -17.75
CA SER A 225 -21.74 20.84 -17.39
C SER A 225 -20.45 21.37 -16.76
N THR A 226 -19.92 22.50 -17.22
CA THR A 226 -18.74 23.15 -16.62
C THR A 226 -19.05 23.65 -15.21
N HIS A 227 -20.17 24.36 -15.01
CA HIS A 227 -20.58 24.81 -13.67
C HIS A 227 -20.78 23.65 -12.69
N LEU A 228 -21.42 22.56 -13.13
CA LEU A 228 -21.58 21.34 -12.32
C LEU A 228 -20.23 20.74 -11.90
N ALA A 229 -19.25 20.75 -12.81
CA ALA A 229 -17.91 20.23 -12.52
C ALA A 229 -17.13 21.13 -11.53
N GLU A 230 -17.38 22.43 -11.55
CA GLU A 230 -16.82 23.41 -10.59
C GLU A 230 -17.53 23.40 -9.23
N GLY A 231 -18.62 22.62 -9.10
CA GLY A 231 -19.41 22.51 -7.87
C GLY A 231 -20.50 23.58 -7.71
N ASP A 232 -20.74 24.41 -8.73
CA ASP A 232 -21.90 25.31 -8.79
C ASP A 232 -23.11 24.57 -9.36
N PHE A 233 -23.90 24.01 -8.45
CA PHE A 233 -25.12 23.28 -8.79
C PHE A 233 -26.35 24.17 -8.98
N ALA A 234 -26.26 25.51 -8.92
CA ALA A 234 -27.43 26.38 -9.07
C ALA A 234 -27.66 26.81 -10.52
N TYR A 235 -26.64 26.69 -11.39
CA TYR A 235 -26.72 27.13 -12.78
C TYR A 235 -27.65 26.22 -13.61
N ARG A 236 -28.54 26.81 -14.42
CA ARG A 236 -29.56 26.08 -15.22
C ARG A 236 -29.61 26.55 -16.66
N ILE A 237 -30.00 25.62 -17.55
CA ILE A 237 -30.36 25.97 -18.92
C ILE A 237 -31.70 26.70 -18.87
N THR A 238 -31.69 27.99 -19.22
CA THR A 238 -32.87 28.83 -19.31
C THR A 238 -33.25 29.10 -20.76
N ASP A 239 -34.52 29.44 -20.98
CA ASP A 239 -35.09 29.72 -22.31
C ASP A 239 -34.88 28.55 -23.29
N ILE A 240 -35.37 27.36 -22.90
CA ILE A 240 -35.42 26.15 -23.75
C ILE A 240 -36.64 26.32 -24.67
N ARG A 241 -36.41 26.58 -25.95
CA ARG A 241 -37.49 26.82 -26.94
C ARG A 241 -37.73 25.61 -27.83
N GLU A 242 -36.76 24.71 -27.88
CA GLU A 242 -36.75 23.51 -28.71
C GLU A 242 -37.74 22.48 -28.14
N LYS A 243 -38.62 21.94 -28.98
CA LYS A 243 -39.60 20.88 -28.62
C LYS A 243 -39.19 19.51 -29.17
N ASP A 244 -37.90 19.32 -29.36
CA ASP A 244 -37.27 18.12 -29.90
C ASP A 244 -36.34 17.47 -28.86
N GLU A 245 -35.53 16.52 -29.30
CA GLU A 245 -34.64 15.76 -28.44
C GLU A 245 -33.61 16.65 -27.73
N LEU A 246 -33.18 17.77 -28.32
CA LEU A 246 -32.24 18.69 -27.67
C LEU A 246 -32.94 19.51 -26.57
N GLY A 247 -34.22 19.85 -26.77
CA GLY A 247 -35.05 20.45 -25.73
C GLY A 247 -35.29 19.49 -24.56
N GLN A 248 -35.67 18.24 -24.87
CA GLN A 248 -35.82 17.19 -23.85
C GLN A 248 -34.52 16.95 -23.09
N ALA A 249 -33.39 16.82 -23.80
CA ALA A 249 -32.08 16.66 -23.18
C ALA A 249 -31.74 17.85 -22.27
N SER A 250 -32.16 19.07 -22.62
CA SER A 250 -31.93 20.25 -21.78
C SER A 250 -32.72 20.19 -20.48
N HIS A 251 -33.97 19.69 -20.52
CA HIS A 251 -34.77 19.44 -19.32
C HIS A 251 -34.17 18.33 -18.45
N GLU A 252 -33.76 17.21 -19.06
CA GLU A 252 -33.10 16.11 -18.35
C GLU A 252 -31.77 16.54 -17.69
N PHE A 253 -31.03 17.46 -18.34
CA PHE A 253 -29.82 18.05 -17.76
C PHE A 253 -30.10 18.93 -16.55
N ASN A 254 -31.18 19.74 -16.59
CA ASN A 254 -31.63 20.53 -15.45
C ASN A 254 -32.11 19.61 -14.30
N ASP A 255 -32.88 18.56 -14.58
CA ASP A 255 -33.33 17.59 -13.57
C ASP A 255 -32.14 16.90 -12.89
N MET A 256 -31.07 16.60 -13.63
CA MET A 256 -29.83 16.07 -13.06
C MET A 256 -29.15 17.09 -12.14
N ALA A 257 -29.07 18.36 -12.56
CA ALA A 257 -28.51 19.44 -11.74
C ALA A 257 -29.31 19.63 -10.44
N ASP A 258 -30.65 19.56 -10.50
CA ASP A 258 -31.52 19.65 -9.33
C ASP A 258 -31.28 18.51 -8.33
N GLN A 259 -31.12 17.27 -8.82
CA GLN A 259 -30.83 16.13 -7.95
C GLN A 259 -29.45 16.22 -7.29
N LEU A 260 -28.45 16.73 -8.00
CA LEU A 260 -27.11 16.95 -7.44
C LEU A 260 -27.13 18.07 -6.39
N GLU A 261 -27.80 19.19 -6.68
CA GLU A 261 -27.94 20.30 -5.74
C GLU A 261 -28.63 19.87 -4.44
N ALA A 262 -29.75 19.13 -4.56
CA ALA A 262 -30.52 18.64 -3.41
C ALA A 262 -29.69 17.68 -2.56
N LEU A 263 -28.99 16.73 -3.18
CA LEU A 263 -28.12 15.78 -2.46
C LEU A 263 -27.02 16.53 -1.69
N MET A 264 -26.32 17.46 -2.36
CA MET A 264 -25.22 18.18 -1.74
C MET A 264 -25.68 19.03 -0.57
N LYS A 265 -26.81 19.75 -0.70
CA LYS A 265 -27.38 20.54 0.41
C LYS A 265 -27.75 19.66 1.61
N GLU A 266 -28.41 18.52 1.37
CA GLU A 266 -28.81 17.60 2.45
C GLU A 266 -27.61 16.97 3.15
N ILE A 267 -26.58 16.56 2.39
CA ILE A 267 -25.35 16.00 2.96
C ILE A 267 -24.59 17.05 3.78
N ILE A 268 -24.32 18.22 3.21
CA ILE A 268 -23.55 19.29 3.89
C ILE A 268 -24.22 19.67 5.22
N THR A 269 -25.53 19.93 5.19
CA THR A 269 -26.28 20.32 6.38
C THR A 269 -26.24 19.22 7.44
N SER A 270 -26.42 17.95 7.05
CA SER A 270 -26.43 16.84 8.00
C SER A 270 -25.06 16.60 8.63
N ILE A 271 -23.98 16.76 7.85
CA ILE A 271 -22.60 16.65 8.36
C ILE A 271 -22.24 17.81 9.29
N GLU A 272 -22.66 19.04 8.98
CA GLU A 272 -22.40 20.20 9.83
C GLU A 272 -23.02 20.05 11.23
N TYR A 273 -24.27 19.58 11.29
CA TYR A 273 -24.92 19.26 12.56
C TYR A 273 -24.21 18.13 13.31
N ALA A 274 -23.77 17.10 12.60
CA ALA A 274 -22.97 16.02 13.18
C ALA A 274 -21.62 16.52 13.75
N GLY A 275 -20.97 17.48 13.09
CA GLY A 275 -19.74 18.12 13.57
C GLY A 275 -19.94 18.91 14.88
N GLN A 276 -21.17 19.37 15.15
CA GLN A 276 -21.56 20.01 16.41
C GLN A 276 -22.07 19.00 17.47
N GLY A 277 -21.93 17.69 17.22
CA GLY A 277 -22.43 16.64 18.10
C GLY A 277 -23.95 16.43 18.07
N LYS A 278 -24.65 17.03 17.08
CA LYS A 278 -26.11 16.97 16.94
C LYS A 278 -26.51 16.03 15.81
N TYR A 279 -26.76 14.76 16.13
CA TYR A 279 -26.99 13.71 15.11
C TYR A 279 -28.46 13.54 14.67
N TYR A 280 -29.38 14.34 15.22
CA TYR A 280 -30.82 14.23 14.90
C TYR A 280 -31.18 14.74 13.49
N ARG A 281 -30.35 15.61 12.88
CA ARG A 281 -30.58 16.12 11.51
C ARG A 281 -30.05 15.12 10.49
N LYS A 282 -30.97 14.41 9.84
CA LYS A 282 -30.68 13.36 8.84
C LYS A 282 -30.93 13.88 7.43
N PRO A 283 -30.15 13.46 6.42
CA PRO A 283 -30.37 13.87 5.05
C PRO A 283 -31.70 13.30 4.54
N MET A 284 -32.56 14.13 3.95
CA MET A 284 -33.80 13.69 3.35
C MET A 284 -33.51 12.98 2.01
N SER A 285 -33.71 11.67 1.97
CA SER A 285 -33.58 10.88 0.73
C SER A 285 -34.84 10.96 -0.16
N SER A 286 -35.94 11.48 0.36
CA SER A 286 -37.21 11.65 -0.38
C SER A 286 -37.04 12.67 -1.51
N GLY A 287 -37.27 12.25 -2.76
CA GLY A 287 -37.12 13.08 -3.95
C GLY A 287 -35.86 12.81 -4.78
N LEU A 288 -34.84 12.18 -4.19
CA LEU A 288 -33.63 11.76 -4.90
C LEU A 288 -33.85 10.40 -5.59
N ARG A 289 -33.36 10.24 -6.82
CA ARG A 289 -33.57 9.01 -7.61
C ARG A 289 -32.28 8.21 -7.73
N GLY A 290 -32.42 6.91 -7.95
CA GLY A 290 -31.32 6.00 -8.29
C GLY A 290 -30.21 5.98 -7.22
N MET A 291 -28.95 6.15 -7.66
CA MET A 291 -27.78 6.08 -6.77
C MET A 291 -27.68 7.27 -5.81
N LEU A 292 -28.17 8.45 -6.19
CA LEU A 292 -28.10 9.64 -5.33
C LEU A 292 -28.96 9.45 -4.07
N GLY A 293 -30.15 8.85 -4.20
CA GLY A 293 -30.99 8.49 -3.04
C GLY A 293 -30.36 7.44 -2.13
N LYS A 294 -29.71 6.42 -2.71
CA LYS A 294 -28.96 5.42 -1.94
C LYS A 294 -27.78 6.04 -1.18
N ALA A 295 -27.08 7.00 -1.78
CA ALA A 295 -25.98 7.72 -1.12
C ALA A 295 -26.48 8.51 0.10
N ALA A 296 -27.60 9.22 -0.02
CA ALA A 296 -28.22 9.93 1.11
C ALA A 296 -28.61 8.98 2.25
N GLN A 297 -29.21 7.82 1.94
CA GLN A 297 -29.56 6.79 2.94
C GLN A 297 -28.33 6.19 3.64
N GLN A 298 -27.23 6.01 2.93
CA GLN A 298 -25.99 5.52 3.52
C GLN A 298 -25.43 6.51 4.55
N VAL A 299 -25.43 7.81 4.21
CA VAL A 299 -25.04 8.88 5.16
C VAL A 299 -25.96 8.90 6.38
N GLU A 300 -27.28 8.76 6.18
CA GLU A 300 -28.24 8.65 7.29
C GLU A 300 -27.91 7.49 8.24
N ARG A 301 -27.61 6.31 7.69
CA ARG A 301 -27.25 5.13 8.49
C ARG A 301 -25.97 5.35 9.29
N SER A 302 -24.94 5.91 8.67
CA SER A 302 -23.66 6.20 9.35
C SER A 302 -23.82 7.21 10.48
N LEU A 303 -24.65 8.25 10.30
CA LEU A 303 -24.92 9.22 11.36
C LEU A 303 -25.70 8.60 12.53
N LYS A 304 -26.66 7.71 12.25
CA LYS A 304 -27.41 6.98 13.29
C LYS A 304 -26.51 6.04 14.11
N GLU A 305 -25.57 5.37 13.46
CA GLU A 305 -24.60 4.51 14.15
C GLU A 305 -23.65 5.32 15.06
N GLN A 306 -23.29 6.55 14.68
CA GLN A 306 -22.50 7.45 15.54
C GLN A 306 -23.30 7.95 16.75
N GLU A 307 -24.57 8.31 16.57
CA GLU A 307 -25.47 8.72 17.67
C GLU A 307 -25.57 7.64 18.76
N LEU A 308 -25.77 6.39 18.36
CA LEU A 308 -25.83 5.24 19.26
C LEU A 308 -24.52 5.01 20.02
N ARG A 309 -23.36 5.20 19.37
CA ARG A 309 -22.05 5.07 20.03
C ARG A 309 -21.84 6.14 21.10
N LEU A 310 -22.28 7.36 20.86
CA LEU A 310 -22.19 8.45 21.83
C LEU A 310 -23.07 8.21 23.05
N GLN A 311 -24.30 7.71 22.85
CA GLN A 311 -25.21 7.37 23.95
C GLN A 311 -24.61 6.30 24.87
N HIS A 312 -24.12 5.18 24.31
CA HIS A 312 -23.44 4.16 25.13
C HIS A 312 -22.17 4.71 25.80
N SER A 313 -21.42 5.60 25.13
CA SER A 313 -20.21 6.18 25.72
C SER A 313 -20.50 7.08 26.94
N GLU A 314 -21.64 7.77 26.99
CA GLU A 314 -22.01 8.55 28.17
C GLU A 314 -22.47 7.67 29.34
N GLU A 315 -23.20 6.60 29.06
CA GLU A 315 -23.61 5.62 30.08
C GLU A 315 -22.41 4.92 30.71
N ASP A 316 -21.44 4.47 29.89
CA ASP A 316 -20.21 3.83 30.37
C ASP A 316 -19.34 4.80 31.20
N LYS A 317 -19.27 6.08 30.82
CA LYS A 317 -18.56 7.11 31.60
C LYS A 317 -19.17 7.32 32.97
N ARG A 318 -20.50 7.35 33.08
CA ARG A 318 -21.20 7.50 34.37
C ARG A 318 -20.98 6.29 35.25
N TYR A 319 -21.14 5.09 34.70
CA TYR A 319 -20.87 3.83 35.40
C TYR A 319 -19.42 3.79 35.95
N LEU A 320 -18.44 4.16 35.12
CA LEU A 320 -17.05 4.18 35.54
C LEU A 320 -16.79 5.18 36.67
N ALA A 321 -17.33 6.40 36.58
CA ALA A 321 -17.16 7.42 37.61
C ALA A 321 -17.80 7.01 38.96
N GLU A 322 -18.98 6.41 38.92
CA GLU A 322 -19.68 5.93 40.12
C GLU A 322 -18.89 4.81 40.81
N LYS A 323 -18.50 3.78 40.07
CA LYS A 323 -17.83 2.60 40.65
C LYS A 323 -16.39 2.86 41.05
N THR A 324 -15.69 3.77 40.38
CA THR A 324 -14.36 4.21 40.85
C THR A 324 -14.44 4.96 42.18
N HIS A 325 -15.48 5.77 42.38
CA HIS A 325 -15.71 6.45 43.65
C HIS A 325 -16.03 5.47 44.80
N GLU A 326 -16.83 4.44 44.51
CA GLU A 326 -17.13 3.35 45.46
C GLU A 326 -15.84 2.64 45.93
N LEU A 327 -14.97 2.26 44.98
CA LEU A 327 -13.70 1.60 45.29
C LEU A 327 -12.76 2.52 46.10
N LEU A 328 -12.68 3.81 45.76
CA LEU A 328 -11.86 4.78 46.50
C LEU A 328 -12.31 4.88 47.97
N THR A 329 -13.62 4.94 48.21
CA THR A 329 -14.18 4.99 49.57
C THR A 329 -13.83 3.72 50.37
N ALA A 330 -13.91 2.55 49.71
CA ALA A 330 -13.52 1.28 50.33
C ALA A 330 -12.01 1.21 50.62
N MET A 331 -11.17 1.73 49.72
CA MET A 331 -9.72 1.81 49.91
C MET A 331 -9.36 2.73 51.09
N GLU A 332 -10.04 3.86 51.28
CA GLU A 332 -9.82 4.74 52.43
C GLU A 332 -10.15 4.04 53.76
N ARG A 333 -11.25 3.28 53.83
CA ARG A 333 -11.59 2.48 55.01
C ARG A 333 -10.52 1.42 55.29
N PHE A 334 -10.08 0.69 54.26
CA PHE A 334 -9.00 -0.28 54.37
C PHE A 334 -7.70 0.35 54.88
N ALA A 335 -7.31 1.51 54.33
CA ALA A 335 -6.12 2.24 54.75
C ALA A 335 -6.18 2.70 56.22
N ASN A 336 -7.39 2.99 56.72
CA ASN A 336 -7.63 3.31 58.14
C ASN A 336 -7.71 2.07 59.06
N GLY A 337 -7.43 0.87 58.54
CA GLY A 337 -7.36 -0.36 59.32
C GLY A 337 -8.65 -1.18 59.37
N ASP A 338 -9.69 -0.81 58.61
CA ASP A 338 -10.89 -1.63 58.48
C ASP A 338 -10.65 -2.79 57.50
N LEU A 339 -10.31 -3.95 58.03
CA LEU A 339 -10.07 -5.18 57.28
C LEU A 339 -11.34 -6.00 57.01
N THR A 340 -12.51 -5.41 57.27
CA THR A 340 -13.82 -6.04 57.00
C THR A 340 -14.51 -5.44 55.78
N VAL A 341 -13.91 -4.42 55.16
CA VAL A 341 -14.47 -3.75 53.99
C VAL A 341 -14.50 -4.68 52.77
N THR A 342 -15.63 -4.66 52.07
CA THR A 342 -15.84 -5.41 50.83
C THR A 342 -16.56 -4.54 49.80
N VAL A 343 -16.23 -4.73 48.53
CA VAL A 343 -16.95 -4.10 47.40
C VAL A 343 -17.54 -5.18 46.48
N HIS A 344 -18.70 -4.93 45.87
CA HIS A 344 -19.41 -5.93 45.07
C HIS A 344 -19.34 -5.65 43.57
N ALA A 345 -18.84 -6.61 42.79
CA ALA A 345 -18.77 -6.50 41.33
C ALA A 345 -20.15 -6.75 40.71
N GLU A 346 -20.76 -5.72 40.13
CA GLU A 346 -22.06 -5.82 39.45
C GLU A 346 -21.96 -6.34 38.01
N ARG A 347 -20.81 -6.12 37.34
CA ARG A 347 -20.53 -6.57 35.98
C ARG A 347 -19.23 -7.34 35.93
N ASP A 348 -19.11 -8.27 34.99
CA ASP A 348 -17.85 -8.99 34.69
C ASP A 348 -16.99 -8.18 33.70
N ASP A 349 -16.59 -6.99 34.13
CA ASP A 349 -15.73 -6.06 33.38
C ASP A 349 -14.43 -5.76 34.15
N GLU A 350 -13.65 -4.82 33.66
CA GLU A 350 -12.39 -4.38 34.28
C GLU A 350 -12.60 -3.86 35.71
N ILE A 351 -13.73 -3.20 35.99
CA ILE A 351 -14.08 -2.70 37.32
C ILE A 351 -14.45 -3.86 38.25
N GLY A 352 -15.25 -4.82 37.78
CA GLY A 352 -15.56 -6.03 38.54
C GLY A 352 -14.30 -6.83 38.92
N LYS A 353 -13.33 -6.91 38.00
CA LYS A 353 -12.02 -7.54 38.28
C LYS A 353 -11.21 -6.78 39.33
N LEU A 354 -11.22 -5.43 39.31
CA LEU A 354 -10.57 -4.62 40.34
C LEU A 354 -11.20 -4.83 41.72
N PHE A 355 -12.53 -4.86 41.80
CA PHE A 355 -13.27 -5.10 43.04
C PHE A 355 -12.90 -6.45 43.66
N ASN A 356 -12.90 -7.51 42.85
CA ASN A 356 -12.50 -8.85 43.28
C ASN A 356 -11.03 -8.90 43.74
N GLY A 357 -10.13 -8.22 43.02
CA GLY A 357 -8.72 -8.11 43.38
C GLY A 357 -8.50 -7.39 44.70
N PHE A 358 -9.24 -6.30 44.95
CA PHE A 358 -9.23 -5.57 46.22
C PHE A 358 -9.71 -6.44 47.38
N ASN A 359 -10.86 -7.10 47.26
CA ASN A 359 -11.40 -7.97 48.32
C ASN A 359 -10.41 -9.10 48.70
N ARG A 360 -9.73 -9.69 47.72
CA ARG A 360 -8.71 -10.71 47.98
C ARG A 360 -7.52 -10.15 48.76
N SER A 361 -7.10 -8.92 48.46
CA SER A 361 -6.02 -8.25 49.21
C SER A 361 -6.40 -7.98 50.66
N VAL A 362 -7.63 -7.51 50.91
CA VAL A 362 -8.16 -7.30 52.26
C VAL A 362 -8.16 -8.62 53.05
N SER A 363 -8.70 -9.69 52.46
CA SER A 363 -8.75 -11.01 53.09
C SER A 363 -7.36 -11.56 53.43
N ASN A 364 -6.39 -11.42 52.53
CA ASN A 364 -5.02 -11.88 52.76
C ASN A 364 -4.36 -11.12 53.90
N LEU A 365 -4.54 -9.80 53.97
CA LEU A 365 -3.94 -9.00 55.04
C LEU A 365 -4.56 -9.34 56.41
N ASN A 366 -5.88 -9.55 56.47
CA ASN A 366 -6.57 -9.97 57.69
C ASN A 366 -6.04 -11.31 58.21
N ALA A 367 -5.91 -12.31 57.32
CA ALA A 367 -5.36 -13.62 57.68
C ALA A 367 -3.93 -13.52 58.26
N ARG A 368 -3.07 -12.68 57.67
CA ARG A 368 -1.71 -12.46 58.18
C ARG A 368 -1.68 -11.78 59.54
N LEU A 369 -2.57 -10.85 59.82
CA LEU A 369 -2.64 -10.21 61.13
C LEU A 369 -3.12 -11.17 62.22
N LEU A 370 -4.03 -12.09 61.89
CA LEU A 370 -4.41 -13.18 62.81
C LEU A 370 -3.22 -14.10 63.13
N GLU A 371 -2.41 -14.46 62.13
CA GLU A 371 -1.18 -15.24 62.35
C GLU A 371 -0.19 -14.48 63.26
N VAL A 372 0.00 -13.18 63.04
CA VAL A 372 0.89 -12.34 63.88
C VAL A 372 0.40 -12.26 65.32
N ASN A 373 -0.90 -12.10 65.54
CA ASN A 373 -1.47 -12.08 66.89
C ASN A 373 -1.26 -13.42 67.62
N ALA A 374 -1.52 -14.54 66.94
CA ALA A 374 -1.28 -15.87 67.52
C ALA A 374 0.20 -16.07 67.91
N ALA A 375 1.14 -15.67 67.04
CA ALA A 375 2.56 -15.73 67.33
C ALA A 375 2.97 -14.84 68.52
N SER A 376 2.33 -13.68 68.69
CA SER A 376 2.59 -12.79 69.82
C SER A 376 2.07 -13.36 71.15
N GLU A 377 0.94 -14.07 71.14
CA GLU A 377 0.43 -14.77 72.31
C GLU A 377 1.37 -15.91 72.73
N GLU A 378 1.81 -16.73 71.78
CA GLU A 378 2.77 -17.82 72.01
C GLU A 378 4.11 -17.29 72.57
N ALA A 379 4.62 -16.17 72.03
CA ALA A 379 5.82 -15.53 72.55
C ALA A 379 5.67 -15.03 73.99
N THR A 380 4.48 -14.52 74.35
CA THR A 380 4.17 -14.06 75.70
C THR A 380 4.15 -15.23 76.69
N GLU A 381 3.53 -16.35 76.30
CA GLU A 381 3.50 -17.58 77.10
C GLU A 381 4.89 -18.18 77.30
N ALA A 382 5.69 -18.25 76.24
CA ALA A 382 7.09 -18.69 76.30
C ALA A 382 7.92 -17.79 77.24
N GLY A 383 7.74 -16.47 77.16
CA GLY A 383 8.39 -15.51 78.06
C GLY A 383 8.06 -15.74 79.53
N SER A 384 6.79 -16.02 79.86
CA SER A 384 6.36 -16.34 81.23
C SER A 384 7.03 -17.63 81.74
N THR A 385 7.10 -18.67 80.91
CA THR A 385 7.72 -19.96 81.25
C THR A 385 9.24 -19.82 81.50
N ILE A 386 9.92 -19.04 80.65
CA ILE A 386 11.35 -18.74 80.83
C ILE A 386 11.56 -18.00 82.15
N SER A 387 10.77 -16.97 82.45
CA SER A 387 10.89 -16.21 83.70
C SER A 387 10.76 -17.12 84.93
N SER A 388 9.77 -18.02 84.94
CA SER A 388 9.61 -19.01 86.03
C SER A 388 10.81 -19.94 86.16
N SER A 389 11.34 -20.42 85.04
CA SER A 389 12.50 -21.32 85.01
C SER A 389 13.77 -20.63 85.52
N THR A 390 13.97 -19.36 85.16
CA THR A 390 15.08 -18.54 85.66
C THR A 390 15.01 -18.33 87.17
N THR A 391 13.82 -18.09 87.74
CA THR A 391 13.65 -17.97 89.20
C THR A 391 14.00 -19.28 89.91
N GLN A 392 13.56 -20.42 89.39
CA GLN A 392 13.90 -21.73 89.96
C GLN A 392 15.41 -22.02 89.86
N MET A 393 16.04 -21.65 88.74
CA MET A 393 17.47 -21.82 88.55
C MET A 393 18.28 -20.96 89.53
N ALA A 394 17.86 -19.72 89.79
CA ALA A 394 18.50 -18.85 90.77
C ALA A 394 18.45 -19.47 92.18
N ALA A 395 17.30 -19.99 92.60
CA ALA A 395 17.17 -20.69 93.88
C ALA A 395 18.07 -21.94 93.96
N GLY A 396 18.14 -22.74 92.89
CA GLY A 396 19.04 -23.89 92.83
C GLY A 396 20.52 -23.52 92.89
N ALA A 397 20.91 -22.40 92.27
CA ALA A 397 22.27 -21.89 92.35
C ALA A 397 22.65 -21.42 93.77
N GLU A 398 21.72 -20.80 94.50
CA GLU A 398 21.92 -20.44 95.92
C GLU A 398 22.10 -21.69 96.80
N GLU A 399 21.29 -22.72 96.60
CA GLU A 399 21.41 -24.01 97.32
C GLU A 399 22.77 -24.68 97.02
N GLN A 400 23.17 -24.74 95.75
CA GLN A 400 24.45 -25.30 95.35
C GLN A 400 25.64 -24.51 95.94
N SER A 401 25.52 -23.19 96.05
CA SER A 401 26.53 -22.36 96.71
C SER A 401 26.64 -22.67 98.20
N ALA A 402 25.52 -22.88 98.89
CA ALA A 402 25.50 -23.25 100.30
C ALA A 402 26.17 -24.62 100.53
N GLN A 403 25.81 -25.62 99.71
CA GLN A 403 26.43 -26.95 99.76
C GLN A 403 27.94 -26.91 99.49
N THR A 404 28.37 -26.07 98.55
CA THR A 404 29.81 -25.88 98.28
C THR A 404 30.54 -25.33 99.50
N GLY A 405 29.91 -24.45 100.27
CA GLY A 405 30.42 -23.95 101.55
C GLY A 405 30.60 -25.06 102.60
N GLU A 406 29.61 -25.95 102.73
CA GLU A 406 29.70 -27.10 103.64
C GLU A 406 30.83 -28.06 103.25
N VAL A 407 30.97 -28.36 101.95
CA VAL A 407 32.07 -29.20 101.45
C VAL A 407 33.43 -28.56 101.75
N ALA A 408 33.57 -27.25 101.57
CA ALA A 408 34.80 -26.54 101.90
C ALA A 408 35.16 -26.67 103.38
N SER A 409 34.18 -26.51 104.28
CA SER A 409 34.39 -26.71 105.73
C SER A 409 34.80 -28.15 106.08
N ALA A 410 34.17 -29.15 105.45
CA ALA A 410 34.55 -30.55 105.64
C ALA A 410 36.00 -30.83 105.17
N MET A 411 36.44 -30.18 104.09
CA MET A 411 37.82 -30.29 103.59
C MET A 411 38.83 -29.63 104.54
N GLU A 412 38.48 -28.52 105.20
CA GLU A 412 39.33 -27.90 106.24
C GLU A 412 39.50 -28.83 107.45
N GLU A 413 38.42 -29.46 107.92
CA GLU A 413 38.48 -30.43 109.02
C GLU A 413 39.31 -31.65 108.66
N MET A 414 39.14 -32.16 107.43
CA MET A 414 39.92 -33.27 106.90
C MET A 414 41.42 -32.92 106.84
N SER A 415 41.77 -31.72 106.37
CA SER A 415 43.16 -31.25 106.34
C SER A 415 43.80 -31.22 107.73
N ARG A 416 43.05 -30.75 108.74
CA ARG A 416 43.49 -30.76 110.14
C ARG A 416 43.72 -32.18 110.65
N SER A 417 42.78 -33.10 110.41
CA SER A 417 42.90 -34.51 110.82
C SER A 417 44.10 -35.20 110.15
N ILE A 418 44.36 -34.94 108.88
CA ILE A 418 45.55 -35.46 108.16
C ILE A 418 46.84 -34.95 108.82
N SER A 419 46.90 -33.67 109.20
CA SER A 419 48.06 -33.08 109.88
C SER A 419 48.30 -33.72 111.26
N GLU A 420 47.25 -33.91 112.05
CA GLU A 420 47.30 -34.59 113.36
C GLU A 420 47.75 -36.05 113.25
N ASN A 421 47.26 -36.77 112.24
CA ASN A 421 47.66 -38.14 111.95
C ASN A 421 49.15 -38.22 111.57
N ALA A 422 49.63 -37.31 110.73
CA ALA A 422 51.05 -37.22 110.39
C ALA A 422 51.94 -36.93 111.63
N GLN A 423 51.51 -36.03 112.52
CA GLN A 423 52.22 -35.75 113.76
C GLN A 423 52.25 -36.97 114.70
N SER A 424 51.12 -37.68 114.82
CA SER A 424 51.00 -38.90 115.62
C SER A 424 51.90 -40.02 115.10
N ALA A 425 51.97 -40.19 113.78
CA ALA A 425 52.88 -41.14 113.14
C ALA A 425 54.35 -40.82 113.44
N ASN A 426 54.76 -39.55 113.36
CA ASN A 426 56.11 -39.11 113.72
C ASN A 426 56.44 -39.37 115.21
N HIS A 427 55.48 -39.12 116.10
CA HIS A 427 55.66 -39.39 117.53
C HIS A 427 55.80 -40.91 117.80
N ALA A 428 55.02 -41.74 117.11
CA ALA A 428 55.14 -43.20 117.20
C ALA A 428 56.53 -43.69 116.73
N VAL A 429 57.09 -43.13 115.65
CA VAL A 429 58.45 -43.43 115.19
C VAL A 429 59.50 -43.08 116.26
N GLN A 430 59.38 -41.91 116.90
CA GLN A 430 60.30 -41.50 117.97
C GLN A 430 60.24 -42.44 119.19
N ILE A 431 59.05 -42.88 119.59
CA ILE A 431 58.88 -43.84 120.69
C ILE A 431 59.49 -45.19 120.31
N ALA A 432 59.25 -45.67 119.08
CA ALA A 432 59.81 -46.93 118.61
C ALA A 432 61.35 -46.90 118.61
N GLU A 433 61.98 -45.79 118.22
CA GLU A 433 63.44 -45.61 118.30
C GLU A 433 63.95 -45.63 119.76
N LYS A 434 63.26 -44.95 120.69
CA LYS A 434 63.62 -45.02 122.12
C LYS A 434 63.51 -46.44 122.66
N ALA A 435 62.45 -47.16 122.31
CA ALA A 435 62.24 -48.55 122.71
C ALA A 435 63.34 -49.47 122.14
N ARG A 436 63.74 -49.26 120.87
CA ARG A 436 64.86 -49.97 120.23
C ARG A 436 66.17 -49.76 121.00
N HIS A 437 66.51 -48.52 121.35
CA HIS A 437 67.70 -48.20 122.15
C HIS A 437 67.66 -48.82 123.54
N ALA A 438 66.52 -48.78 124.23
CA ALA A 438 66.36 -49.40 125.54
C ALA A 438 66.56 -50.92 125.47
N ALA A 439 65.98 -51.59 124.46
CA ALA A 439 66.14 -53.02 124.25
C ALA A 439 67.61 -53.39 123.95
N GLN A 440 68.33 -52.61 123.15
CA GLN A 440 69.76 -52.82 122.87
C GLN A 440 70.62 -52.69 124.13
N ASN A 441 70.38 -51.66 124.95
CA ASN A 441 71.09 -51.48 126.22
C ASN A 441 70.78 -52.61 127.21
N GLY A 442 69.51 -53.02 127.30
CA GLY A 442 69.09 -54.17 128.11
C GLY A 442 69.79 -55.46 127.68
N GLY A 443 69.88 -55.71 126.37
CA GLY A 443 70.63 -56.85 125.81
C GLY A 443 72.10 -56.86 126.23
N ALA A 444 72.77 -55.70 126.20
CA ALA A 444 74.16 -55.58 126.62
C ALA A 444 74.36 -55.86 128.13
N ILE A 445 73.40 -55.47 128.98
CA ILE A 445 73.43 -55.75 130.43
C ILE A 445 73.23 -57.26 130.69
N VAL A 446 72.29 -57.89 129.98
CA VAL A 446 72.07 -59.33 130.08
C VAL A 446 73.34 -60.09 129.68
N GLN A 447 74.01 -59.69 128.59
CA GLN A 447 75.28 -60.32 128.17
C GLN A 447 76.34 -60.23 129.27
N LYS A 448 76.54 -59.05 129.88
CA LYS A 448 77.46 -58.90 131.02
C LYS A 448 77.09 -59.78 132.21
N THR A 449 75.80 -60.02 132.43
CA THR A 449 75.31 -60.88 133.51
C THR A 449 75.64 -62.34 133.24
N VAL A 450 75.51 -62.80 131.99
CA VAL A 450 75.92 -64.14 131.54
C VAL A 450 77.43 -64.33 131.76
N ASP A 451 78.26 -63.40 131.29
CA ASP A 451 79.72 -63.45 131.48
C ASP A 451 80.11 -63.48 132.98
N GLY A 452 79.34 -62.78 133.82
CA GLY A 452 79.50 -62.79 135.28
C GLY A 452 79.17 -64.16 135.90
N MET A 453 78.09 -64.80 135.44
CA MET A 453 77.70 -66.14 135.90
C MET A 453 78.70 -67.22 135.48
N GLU A 454 79.31 -67.12 134.30
CA GLU A 454 80.40 -68.01 133.88
C GLU A 454 81.60 -67.92 134.83
N LYS A 455 82.00 -66.71 135.23
CA LYS A 455 83.08 -66.52 136.22
C LYS A 455 82.73 -67.10 137.59
N ILE A 456 81.48 -66.99 138.03
CA ILE A 456 81.02 -67.61 139.29
C ILE A 456 81.12 -69.13 139.19
N ASN A 457 80.69 -69.70 138.06
CA ASN A 457 80.78 -71.14 137.82
C ASN A 457 82.24 -71.64 137.93
N ASP A 458 83.19 -70.92 137.33
CA ASP A 458 84.63 -71.22 137.44
C ASP A 458 85.17 -71.19 138.88
N VAL A 459 84.70 -70.25 139.71
CA VAL A 459 85.11 -70.12 141.12
C VAL A 459 84.50 -71.24 141.96
N ILE A 460 83.24 -71.62 141.70
CA ILE A 460 82.58 -72.75 142.37
C ILE A 460 83.33 -74.05 142.07
N HIS A 461 83.70 -74.31 140.82
CA HIS A 461 84.49 -75.49 140.44
C HIS A 461 85.84 -75.55 141.17
N ARG A 462 86.60 -74.44 141.21
CA ARG A 462 87.87 -74.36 141.96
C ARG A 462 87.71 -74.58 143.46
N SER A 463 86.61 -74.09 144.03
CA SER A 463 86.30 -74.27 145.45
C SER A 463 86.00 -75.73 145.78
N ALA A 464 85.28 -76.43 144.90
CA ALA A 464 85.02 -77.86 145.04
C ALA A 464 86.30 -78.70 145.02
N ASP A 465 87.24 -78.41 144.12
CA ASP A 465 88.56 -79.09 144.07
C ASP A 465 89.38 -78.86 145.35
N THR A 466 89.34 -77.64 145.87
CA THR A 466 90.03 -77.29 147.13
C THR A 466 89.42 -78.05 148.31
N MET A 467 88.09 -78.11 148.40
CA MET A 467 87.37 -78.90 149.41
C MET A 467 87.71 -80.40 149.30
N HIS A 468 87.80 -80.94 148.08
CA HIS A 468 88.20 -82.33 147.85
C HIS A 468 89.62 -82.61 148.37
N THR A 469 90.56 -81.72 148.06
CA THR A 469 91.95 -81.81 148.54
C THR A 469 92.03 -81.73 150.07
N LEU A 470 91.30 -80.79 150.67
CA LEU A 470 91.22 -80.64 152.13
C LEU A 470 90.61 -81.89 152.80
N GLY A 471 89.60 -82.50 152.19
CA GLY A 471 89.01 -83.75 152.65
C GLY A 471 90.03 -84.89 152.68
N LYS A 472 90.87 -85.00 151.63
CA LYS A 472 91.96 -85.99 151.57
C LYS A 472 93.00 -85.77 152.68
N SER A 473 93.45 -84.53 152.88
CA SER A 473 94.40 -84.20 153.95
C SER A 473 93.81 -84.46 155.35
N SER A 474 92.53 -84.17 155.56
CA SER A 474 91.85 -84.45 156.84
C SER A 474 91.76 -85.95 157.13
N SER A 475 91.53 -86.78 156.10
CA SER A 475 91.57 -88.24 156.23
C SER A 475 92.95 -88.75 156.64
N GLN A 476 94.03 -88.20 156.04
CA GLN A 476 95.40 -88.55 156.40
C GLN A 476 95.76 -88.13 157.83
N ILE A 477 95.29 -86.95 158.27
CA ILE A 477 95.43 -86.54 159.68
C ILE A 477 94.71 -87.52 160.60
N GLY A 478 93.50 -87.97 160.22
CA GLY A 478 92.76 -89.00 160.96
C GLY A 478 93.56 -90.30 161.16
N GLU A 479 94.23 -90.79 160.10
CA GLU A 479 95.12 -91.96 160.20
C GLU A 479 96.30 -91.71 161.16
N ILE A 480 96.94 -90.55 161.09
CA ILE A 480 98.05 -90.19 161.98
C ILE A 480 97.57 -90.12 163.43
N VAL A 481 96.42 -89.50 163.69
CA VAL A 481 95.85 -89.42 165.05
C VAL A 481 95.53 -90.81 165.59
N SER A 482 95.04 -91.74 164.75
CA SER A 482 94.83 -93.13 165.14
C SER A 482 96.15 -93.78 165.61
N VAL A 483 97.23 -93.62 164.84
CA VAL A 483 98.56 -94.13 165.22
C VAL A 483 99.06 -93.48 166.51
N ILE A 484 98.86 -92.17 166.69
CA ILE A 484 99.23 -91.48 167.93
C ILE A 484 98.45 -92.05 169.13
N ASN A 485 97.16 -92.34 168.96
CA ASN A 485 96.35 -92.93 170.01
C ASN A 485 96.86 -94.33 170.39
N ASP A 486 97.22 -95.14 169.39
CA ASP A 486 97.82 -96.46 169.62
C ASP A 486 99.16 -96.36 170.38
N ILE A 487 99.99 -95.35 170.06
CA ILE A 487 101.24 -95.07 170.80
C ILE A 487 100.97 -94.59 172.22
N ALA A 488 99.96 -93.73 172.40
CA ALA A 488 99.58 -93.21 173.71
C ALA A 488 99.14 -94.35 174.64
N ASP A 489 98.34 -95.30 174.13
CA ASP A 489 97.93 -96.50 174.87
C ASP A 489 99.12 -97.39 175.24
N GLN A 490 100.09 -97.58 174.33
CA GLN A 490 101.35 -98.27 174.64
C GLN A 490 102.16 -97.55 175.73
N THR A 491 102.24 -96.22 175.65
CA THR A 491 103.00 -95.39 176.60
C THR A 491 102.36 -95.43 177.98
N ASN A 492 101.03 -95.40 178.05
CA ASN A 492 100.27 -95.52 179.29
C ASN A 492 100.53 -96.89 179.97
N LEU A 493 100.57 -97.97 179.19
CA LEU A 493 100.94 -99.31 179.68
C LEU A 493 102.38 -99.38 180.19
N LEU A 494 103.33 -98.77 179.46
CA LEU A 494 104.73 -98.67 179.87
C LEU A 494 104.89 -97.88 181.18
N ALA A 495 104.21 -96.75 181.29
CA ALA A 495 104.23 -95.89 182.47
C ALA A 495 103.65 -96.60 183.69
N LEU A 496 102.57 -97.37 183.52
CA LEU A 496 101.97 -98.17 184.59
C LEU A 496 102.94 -99.25 185.09
N ASN A 497 103.59 -99.98 184.18
CA ASN A 497 104.59 -100.98 184.54
C ASN A 497 105.77 -100.36 185.32
N ALA A 498 106.23 -99.18 184.90
CA ALA A 498 107.29 -98.46 185.61
C ALA A 498 106.85 -97.99 187.01
N ALA A 499 105.61 -97.50 187.15
CA ALA A 499 105.06 -97.06 188.43
C ALA A 499 104.89 -98.22 189.43
N ILE A 500 104.47 -99.39 188.95
CA ILE A 500 104.40 -100.62 189.77
C ILE A 500 105.80 -101.01 190.27
N GLU A 501 106.81 -100.98 189.40
CA GLU A 501 108.15 -101.41 189.78
C GLU A 501 108.84 -100.42 190.75
N ALA A 502 108.53 -99.13 190.64
CA ALA A 502 108.98 -98.11 191.57
C ALA A 502 108.42 -98.32 193.00
N ALA A 503 107.14 -98.69 193.13
CA ALA A 503 106.51 -98.97 194.43
C ALA A 503 107.06 -100.24 195.10
N ARG A 504 107.77 -101.09 194.33
CA ARG A 504 108.30 -102.38 194.80
C ARG A 504 109.71 -102.27 195.41
N ALA A 505 110.46 -101.20 195.10
CA ALA A 505 111.86 -101.04 195.53
C ALA A 505 112.04 -100.43 196.94
N GLY A 506 110.95 -100.23 197.69
CA GLY A 506 110.94 -99.72 199.07
C GLY A 506 109.75 -98.82 199.35
#